data_AF-D5VS98-F1
#
_entry.id   AF-D5VS98-F1
#
_cell.length_a   1.000
_cell.length_b   1.000
_cell.length_c   1.000
_cell.angle_alpha   90.00
_cell.angle_beta   90.00
_cell.angle_gamma   90.00
#
_symmetry.space_group_name_H-M   'P 1'
#
loop_
_entity.id
_entity.type
_entity.pdbx_description
1 polymer ?
#
loop_
_entity_poly.entity_id
_entity_poly.type
_entity_poly.pdbx_seq_one_letter_code
_entity_poly.pdbx_strand_id
1 'polypeptide(L)' 'MMDYSIVRVDVEEKEIIIDKGSLKTKRKFSFLLEEGELILEKGEFWANDEVEVVVSYSHSDDKRPKEKIKVYKIKKIERF' A
#
# COMPACT_ATOMS: atom_id res chain seq x y z
N MET A 1 -25.14 -10.27 1.98
CA MET A 1 -23.72 -10.60 2.24
C MET A 1 -23.04 -10.48 0.89
N MET A 2 -22.13 -9.54 0.71
CA MET A 2 -21.43 -9.39 -0.56
C MET A 2 -20.25 -10.37 -0.54
N ASP A 3 -20.42 -11.50 -1.21
CA ASP A 3 -19.42 -12.57 -1.32
C ASP A 3 -18.40 -12.23 -2.41
N TYR A 4 -17.62 -11.17 -2.18
CA TYR A 4 -16.51 -10.87 -3.08
C TYR A 4 -15.43 -11.91 -2.86
N SER A 5 -15.07 -12.61 -3.93
CA SER A 5 -13.96 -13.56 -3.94
C SER A 5 -12.65 -12.84 -4.23
N ILE A 6 -12.67 -11.82 -5.10
CA ILE A 6 -11.47 -11.16 -5.60
C ILE A 6 -11.60 -9.63 -5.48
N VAL A 7 -10.53 -9.01 -4.98
CA VAL A 7 -10.34 -7.55 -4.92
C VAL A 7 -9.23 -7.18 -5.89
N ARG A 8 -9.58 -6.47 -6.95
CA ARG A 8 -8.63 -5.88 -7.89
C ARG A 8 -8.43 -4.41 -7.54
N VAL A 9 -7.18 -4.00 -7.39
CA VAL A 9 -6.83 -2.60 -7.16
C VAL A 9 -6.18 -2.00 -8.39
N ASP A 10 -6.70 -0.88 -8.88
CA ASP A 10 -6.01 -0.04 -9.84
C ASP A 10 -5.12 0.94 -9.07
N VAL A 11 -3.85 1.02 -9.45
CA VAL A 11 -2.83 1.72 -8.67
C VAL A 11 -1.96 2.64 -9.51
N GLU A 12 -1.55 3.75 -8.89
CA GLU A 12 -0.52 4.65 -9.41
C GLU A 12 0.82 4.33 -8.72
N GLU A 13 1.82 3.91 -9.49
CA GLU A 13 3.18 3.64 -8.99
C GLU A 13 3.91 4.95 -8.66
N LYS A 14 4.54 5.00 -7.48
CA LYS A 14 5.38 6.11 -7.03
C LYS A 14 6.66 5.59 -6.41
N GLU A 15 7.77 6.24 -6.70
CA GLU A 15 9.02 6.04 -5.98
C GLU A 15 9.17 7.17 -4.95
N ILE A 16 9.31 6.81 -3.67
CA ILE A 16 9.55 7.77 -2.60
C ILE A 16 10.87 7.49 -1.91
N ILE A 17 11.56 8.56 -1.50
CA ILE A 17 12.80 8.49 -0.74
C ILE A 17 12.45 8.69 0.72
N ILE A 18 12.83 7.76 1.58
CA ILE A 18 12.54 7.81 3.01
C ILE A 18 13.81 7.65 3.84
N ASP A 19 13.75 8.05 5.10
CA ASP A 19 14.78 7.69 6.06
C ASP A 19 14.76 6.19 6.30
N LYS A 20 15.94 5.55 6.27
CA LYS A 20 16.04 4.10 6.43
C LYS A 20 15.42 3.65 7.75
N GLY A 21 14.48 2.70 7.68
CA GLY A 21 13.76 2.18 8.86
C GLY A 21 12.67 3.10 9.42
N SER A 22 12.33 4.19 8.74
CA SER A 22 11.21 5.07 9.13
C SER A 22 9.85 4.61 8.62
N LEU A 23 9.82 3.66 7.69
CA LEU A 23 8.59 3.16 7.09
C LEU A 23 7.75 2.45 8.15
N LYS A 24 6.52 2.93 8.36
CA LYS A 24 5.50 2.27 9.18
C LYS A 24 4.41 1.73 8.29
N THR A 25 4.18 0.45 8.38
CA THR A 25 3.12 -0.27 7.68
C THR A 25 2.16 -0.91 8.66
N LYS A 26 0.97 -1.27 8.17
CA LYS A 26 0.01 -2.13 8.86
C LYS A 26 -0.50 -3.16 7.87
N ARG A 27 -0.93 -4.32 8.37
CA ARG A 27 -1.66 -5.30 7.57
C ARG A 27 -3.14 -4.98 7.59
N LYS A 28 -3.78 -5.07 6.43
CA LYS A 28 -5.22 -4.87 6.26
C LYS A 28 -5.72 -5.97 5.31
N PHE A 29 -6.87 -6.57 5.60
CA PHE A 29 -7.49 -7.48 4.64
C PHE A 29 -7.82 -6.73 3.34
N SER A 30 -7.65 -7.39 2.20
CA SER A 30 -7.82 -6.76 0.89
C SER A 30 -9.25 -6.21 0.70
N PHE A 31 -10.27 -6.89 1.24
CA PHE A 31 -11.66 -6.42 1.18
C PHE A 31 -11.90 -5.09 1.91
N LEU A 32 -11.04 -4.78 2.89
CA LEU A 32 -11.09 -3.53 3.67
C LEU A 32 -10.26 -2.40 3.03
N LEU A 33 -9.52 -2.63 1.94
CA LEU A 33 -8.76 -1.57 1.29
C LEU A 33 -9.65 -0.40 0.86
N GLU A 34 -9.08 0.80 0.91
CA GLU A 34 -9.75 2.06 0.58
C GLU A 34 -8.98 2.83 -0.51
N GLU A 35 -9.72 3.58 -1.34
CA GLU A 35 -9.13 4.45 -2.35
C GLU A 35 -8.27 5.54 -1.68
N GLY A 36 -7.11 5.80 -2.26
CA GLY A 36 -6.14 6.74 -1.72
C GLY A 36 -5.12 6.15 -0.75
N GLU A 37 -5.34 4.94 -0.22
CA GLU A 37 -4.33 4.21 0.56
C GLU A 37 -3.09 3.90 -0.30
N LEU A 38 -1.94 3.82 0.37
CA LEU A 38 -0.66 3.43 -0.23
C LEU A 38 -0.34 2.00 0.18
N ILE A 39 -0.06 1.13 -0.79
CA ILE A 39 0.29 -0.28 -0.57
C ILE A 39 1.68 -0.59 -1.13
N LEU A 40 2.32 -1.64 -0.62
CA LEU A 40 3.66 -2.06 -1.08
C LEU A 40 3.64 -3.09 -2.20
N GLU A 41 2.46 -3.62 -2.52
CA GLU A 41 2.24 -4.67 -3.50
C GLU A 41 1.08 -4.28 -4.43
N LYS A 42 1.14 -4.68 -5.70
CA LYS A 42 0.09 -4.42 -6.69
C LYS A 42 -0.44 -5.73 -7.24
N GLY A 43 -1.71 -5.76 -7.61
CA GLY A 43 -2.29 -6.90 -8.30
C GLY A 43 -3.74 -7.16 -7.92
N GLU A 44 -4.09 -8.44 -7.98
CA GLU A 44 -5.38 -8.98 -7.55
C GLU A 44 -5.15 -9.76 -6.26
N PHE A 45 -6.06 -9.55 -5.32
CA PHE A 45 -6.02 -10.20 -4.01
C PHE A 45 -7.30 -11.00 -3.83
N TRP A 46 -7.21 -12.14 -3.17
CA TRP A 46 -8.39 -12.75 -2.60
C TRP A 46 -8.90 -11.87 -1.47
N ALA A 47 -10.21 -11.83 -1.25
CA ALA A 47 -10.80 -10.96 -0.23
C ALA A 47 -10.10 -11.06 1.14
N ASN A 48 -9.73 -12.28 1.55
CA ASN A 48 -9.10 -12.55 2.83
C ASN A 48 -7.56 -12.45 2.84
N ASP A 49 -6.94 -12.02 1.74
CA ASP A 49 -5.49 -11.79 1.72
C ASP A 49 -5.15 -10.56 2.58
N GLU A 50 -4.04 -10.65 3.30
CA GLU A 50 -3.47 -9.52 4.02
C GLU A 50 -2.58 -8.71 3.09
N VAL A 51 -2.88 -7.42 2.95
CA VAL A 51 -2.11 -6.47 2.14
C VAL A 51 -1.39 -5.49 3.06
N GLU A 52 -0.12 -5.22 2.76
CA GLU A 52 0.69 -4.27 3.52
C GLU A 52 0.43 -2.81 3.10
N VAL A 53 -0.20 -2.04 3.99
CA VAL A 53 -0.59 -0.64 3.79
C VAL A 53 0.39 0.27 4.50
N VAL A 54 0.91 1.28 3.81
CA VAL A 54 1.77 2.33 4.36
C VAL A 54 0.94 3.29 5.22
N VAL A 55 1.33 3.42 6.48
CA VAL A 55 0.70 4.32 7.46
C VAL A 55 1.42 5.66 7.50
N SER A 56 2.75 5.64 7.54
CA SER A 56 3.59 6.84 7.56
C SER A 56 5.03 6.51 7.23
N TYR A 57 5.80 7.52 6.85
CA TYR A 57 7.25 7.46 6.67
C TYR A 57 7.83 8.84 7.01
N SER A 58 9.12 8.92 7.31
CA SER A 58 9.81 10.19 7.48
C SER A 58 10.80 10.45 6.35
N HIS A 59 10.92 11.71 5.98
CA HIS A 59 11.97 12.21 5.09
C HIS A 59 12.57 13.45 5.74
N SER A 60 13.83 13.35 6.14
CA SER A 60 14.59 14.46 6.73
C SER A 60 15.73 14.89 5.80
N ASP A 61 16.29 16.10 5.98
CA ASP A 61 17.51 16.53 5.28
C ASP A 61 18.80 16.13 6.02
N ASP A 62 18.67 15.38 7.12
CA ASP A 62 19.80 14.92 7.94
C ASP A 62 20.65 13.85 7.23
N LYS A 63 21.88 13.65 7.72
CA LYS A 63 22.84 12.61 7.29
C LYS A 63 22.37 11.17 7.51
N ARG A 64 21.10 10.94 7.90
CA ARG A 64 20.54 9.60 8.06
C ARG A 64 20.57 8.85 6.73
N PRO A 65 20.92 7.55 6.72
CA PRO A 65 20.83 6.73 5.52
C PRO A 65 19.42 6.82 4.93
N LYS A 66 19.32 7.00 3.62
CA LYS A 66 18.05 7.03 2.89
C LYS A 66 17.86 5.74 2.12
N GLU A 67 16.60 5.36 1.91
CA GLU A 67 16.23 4.27 1.02
C GLU A 67 15.14 4.72 0.05
N LYS A 68 15.16 4.14 -1.15
CA LYS A 68 14.13 4.33 -2.16
C LYS A 68 13.17 3.16 -2.08
N ILE A 69 11.88 3.45 -1.94
CA ILE A 69 10.84 2.43 -1.93
C ILE A 69 9.81 2.73 -3.02
N LYS A 70 9.31 1.66 -3.63
CA LYS A 70 8.17 1.73 -4.54
C LYS A 70 6.90 1.55 -3.73
N VAL A 71 5.97 2.49 -3.89
CA VAL A 71 4.65 2.44 -3.28
C VAL A 71 3.59 2.59 -4.37
N TYR A 72 2.43 2.01 -4.14
CA TYR A 72 1.33 1.99 -5.09
C TYR A 72 0.13 2.69 -4.44
N LYS A 73 -0.30 3.83 -5.01
CA LYS A 73 -1.48 4.54 -4.53
C LYS A 73 -2.73 3.96 -5.16
N ILE A 74 -3.65 3.44 -4.36
CA ILE A 74 -4.92 2.92 -4.85
C ILE A 74 -5.74 4.08 -5.44
N LYS A 75 -6.09 3.97 -6.72
CA LYS A 75 -6.96 4.91 -7.44
C LYS A 75 -8.40 4.44 -7.46
N LYS A 76 -8.60 3.13 -7.64
CA LYS A 76 -9.91 2.52 -7.77
C LYS A 76 -9.85 1.09 -7.24
N ILE A 77 -10.95 0.62 -6.67
CA ILE A 77 -11.10 -0.76 -6.20
C ILE A 77 -12.28 -1.41 -6.91
N GLU A 78 -12.05 -2.57 -7.51
CA GLU A 78 -13.08 -3.41 -8.13
C GLU A 78 -13.20 -4.70 -7.34
N ARG A 79 -14.42 -5.07 -6.99
CA ARG A 79 -14.71 -6.26 -6.18
C ARG A 79 -15.61 -7.20 -6.98
N PHE A 80 -15.19 -8.46 -7.10
CA PHE A 80 -15.84 -9.51 -7.91
C PHE A 80 -16.29 -10.67 -7.04
#